data_AF-A0A1Y3B377-F1
#
_entry.id   AF-A0A1Y3B377-F1
#
_cell.length_a   1.000
_cell.length_b   1.000
_cell.length_c   1.000
_cell.angle_alpha   90.00
_cell.angle_beta   90.00
_cell.angle_gamma   90.00
#
_symmetry.space_group_name_H-M   'P 1'
#
loop_
_entity.id
_entity.type
_entity.pdbx_description
1 polymer ?
#
loop_
_entity_poly.entity_id
_entity_poly.type
_entity_poly.pdbx_seq_one_letter_code
_entity_poly.pdbx_strand_id
1 'polypeptide(L)'
;MMGILAQNGYNIVEDREKAELWILNSCTVKTPAETQFRNEIKKAIMSGKKLVLAGCVAQSDYRLPYLKSMSIIGVQQIDKVAEVVDETLKGNVVRYLNVRKKDGRKTGGASLHM
;
A
#
# COMPACT_ATOMS: atom_id res chain seq x y z
N MET A 1 6.58 3.81 -6.57
CA MET A 1 5.24 3.20 -6.76
C MET A 1 4.59 3.69 -8.04
N MET A 2 4.38 5.00 -8.20
CA MET A 2 3.71 5.58 -9.37
C MET A 2 4.25 5.10 -10.73
N GLY A 3 5.57 5.08 -10.92
CA GLY A 3 6.18 4.61 -12.17
C GLY A 3 5.84 3.15 -12.52
N ILE A 4 5.80 2.26 -11.53
CA ILE A 4 5.42 0.84 -11.74
C ILE A 4 3.96 0.77 -12.18
N LEU A 5 3.06 1.53 -11.55
CA LEU A 5 1.65 1.55 -11.89
C LEU A 5 1.40 2.09 -13.31
N ALA A 6 2.10 3.17 -13.68
CA ALA A 6 2.04 3.71 -15.05
C ALA A 6 2.50 2.67 -16.09
N GLN A 7 3.59 1.96 -15.82
CA GLN A 7 4.09 0.89 -16.69
C GLN A 7 3.13 -0.30 -16.82
N ASN A 8 2.28 -0.54 -15.81
CA ASN A 8 1.26 -1.58 -15.82
C ASN A 8 -0.10 -1.11 -16.37
N GLY A 9 -0.15 0.09 -16.98
CA GLY A 9 -1.35 0.59 -17.66
C GLY A 9 -2.40 1.23 -16.75
N TYR A 10 -2.08 1.48 -15.48
CA TYR A 10 -2.99 2.20 -14.59
C TYR A 10 -3.02 3.70 -14.90
N ASN A 11 -4.23 4.26 -14.94
CA ASN A 11 -4.41 5.70 -15.05
C ASN A 11 -4.22 6.38 -13.69
N ILE A 12 -3.18 7.20 -13.56
CA ILE A 12 -2.92 7.97 -12.34
C ILE A 12 -3.65 9.31 -12.45
N VAL A 13 -4.56 9.56 -11.53
CA VAL A 13 -5.35 10.79 -11.49
C VAL A 13 -4.86 11.72 -10.38
N GLU A 14 -4.87 13.02 -10.65
CA GLU A 14 -4.54 14.05 -9.65
C GLU A 14 -5.70 14.30 -8.69
N ASP A 15 -6.93 14.20 -9.21
CA ASP A 15 -8.15 14.32 -8.43
C ASP A 15 -8.48 12.98 -7.76
N ARG A 16 -8.28 12.92 -6.45
CA ARG A 16 -8.55 11.74 -5.63
C ARG A 16 -10.02 11.29 -5.70
N GLU A 17 -10.96 12.19 -5.96
CA GLU A 17 -12.39 11.85 -6.01
C GLU A 17 -12.73 11.07 -7.30
N LYS A 18 -11.93 11.22 -8.36
CA LYS A 18 -12.05 10.44 -9.60
C LYS A 18 -11.38 9.07 -9.52
N ALA A 19 -10.55 8.82 -8.52
CA ALA A 19 -9.86 7.54 -8.36
C ALA A 19 -10.82 6.44 -7.91
N GLU A 20 -10.65 5.23 -8.44
CA GLU A 20 -11.34 4.03 -7.95
C GLU A 20 -10.68 3.45 -6.69
N LEU A 21 -9.37 3.65 -6.57
CA LEU A 21 -8.52 3.13 -5.50
C LEU A 21 -7.53 4.18 -5.05
N TRP A 22 -7.34 4.29 -3.73
CA TRP A 22 -6.33 5.16 -3.12
C TRP A 22 -5.16 4.34 -2.59
N ILE A 23 -3.94 4.86 -2.77
CA ILE A 23 -2.73 4.32 -2.16
C ILE A 23 -2.25 5.34 -1.13
N LEU A 24 -2.37 5.01 0.16
CA LEU A 24 -1.89 5.87 1.23
C LEU A 24 -0.53 5.38 1.69
N ASN A 25 0.52 6.19 1.51
CA ASN A 25 1.85 5.86 2.02
C ASN A 25 2.16 6.59 3.34
N SER A 26 2.89 5.91 4.23
CA SER A 26 3.38 6.48 5.48
C SER A 26 4.88 6.26 5.62
N CYS A 27 5.66 7.34 5.62
CA CYS A 27 7.12 7.24 5.70
C CYS A 27 7.65 7.19 7.14
N THR A 28 6.89 7.67 8.12
CA THR A 28 7.33 7.83 9.51
C THR A 28 6.30 7.31 10.51
N VAL A 29 6.78 6.70 11.60
CA VAL A 29 5.99 6.23 12.74
C VAL A 29 6.10 7.23 13.90
N LYS A 30 5.45 8.38 13.76
CA LYS A 30 5.33 9.39 14.84
C LYS A 30 3.85 9.73 15.03
N THR A 31 3.45 10.02 16.26
CA THR A 31 2.04 10.22 16.67
C THR A 31 1.24 11.17 15.76
N PRO A 32 1.77 12.33 15.30
CA PRO A 32 1.04 13.20 14.36
C PRO A 32 0.82 12.54 12.99
N ALA A 33 1.83 11.87 12.47
CA ALA A 33 1.76 11.18 11.18
C ALA A 33 0.79 9.99 11.23
N GLU A 34 0.77 9.24 12.33
CA GLU A 34 -0.19 8.15 12.53
C GLU A 34 -1.64 8.65 12.59
N THR A 35 -1.85 9.78 13.28
CA THR A 35 -3.18 10.40 13.38
C THR A 35 -3.67 10.87 12.02
N GLN A 36 -2.81 11.55 11.25
CA GLN A 36 -3.14 11.97 9.89
C GLN A 36 -3.44 10.76 8.99
N PHE A 37 -2.61 9.71 9.07
CA PHE A 37 -2.81 8.48 8.30
C PHE A 37 -4.16 7.82 8.60
N ARG A 38 -4.52 7.71 9.88
CA ARG A 38 -5.83 7.19 10.31
C ARG A 38 -6.99 8.04 9.82
N ASN A 39 -6.84 9.36 9.81
CA ASN A 39 -7.88 10.27 9.31
C ASN A 39 -8.08 10.12 7.79
N GLU A 40 -7.00 9.99 7.02
CA GLU A 40 -7.10 9.76 5.57
C GLU A 40 -7.71 8.38 5.25
N ILE A 41 -7.39 7.34 6.03
CA ILE A 41 -8.05 6.03 5.92
C ILE A 41 -9.57 6.17 6.11
N LYS A 42 -10.01 6.87 7.17
CA LYS A 42 -11.44 7.08 7.43
C LYS A 42 -12.12 7.81 6.28
N LYS A 43 -11.50 8.85 5.73
CA LYS A 43 -12.03 9.59 4.57
C LYS A 43 -12.18 8.69 3.35
N ALA A 44 -11.17 7.88 3.04
CA ALA A 44 -11.23 6.94 1.92
C ALA A 44 -12.40 5.94 2.05
N ILE A 45 -12.60 5.39 3.25
CA ILE A 45 -13.71 4.47 3.56
C ILE A 45 -15.05 5.18 3.38
N MET A 46 -15.20 6.38 3.93
CA MET A 46 -16.44 7.17 3.83
C MET A 46 -16.77 7.55 2.39
N SER A 47 -15.75 7.78 1.54
CA SER A 47 -15.91 8.04 0.11
C SER A 47 -16.11 6.77 -0.73
N GLY A 48 -16.22 5.60 -0.10
CA GLY A 48 -16.42 4.31 -0.79
C GLY A 48 -15.26 3.87 -1.66
N LYS A 49 -14.05 4.40 -1.41
CA LYS A 49 -12.86 4.12 -2.21
C LYS A 49 -12.18 2.84 -1.74
N LYS A 50 -11.68 2.06 -2.69
CA LYS A 50 -10.78 0.95 -2.40
C LYS A 50 -9.45 1.48 -1.87
N LEU A 51 -8.78 0.73 -1.01
CA LEU A 51 -7.64 1.26 -0.26
C LEU A 51 -6.47 0.28 -0.18
N VAL A 52 -5.30 0.78 -0.54
CA VAL A 52 -4.01 0.12 -0.32
C VAL A 52 -3.19 0.97 0.63
N LEU A 53 -2.72 0.34 1.71
CA LEU A 53 -1.91 1.02 2.72
C LEU A 53 -0.45 0.62 2.55
N ALA A 54 0.42 1.63 2.48
CA ALA A 54 1.84 1.45 2.31
C ALA A 54 2.61 2.10 3.46
N GLY A 55 3.79 1.55 3.75
CA GLY A 55 4.75 2.20 4.63
C GLY A 55 4.71 1.77 6.09
N CYS A 56 5.53 2.43 6.91
CA CYS A 56 5.92 1.95 8.23
C CYS A 56 4.74 1.88 9.23
N VAL A 57 3.79 2.81 9.15
CA VAL A 57 2.60 2.82 10.04
C VAL A 57 1.65 1.67 9.69
N ALA A 58 1.46 1.40 8.40
CA ALA A 58 0.63 0.28 7.96
C ALA A 58 1.24 -1.07 8.36
N GLN A 59 2.57 -1.14 8.46
CA GLN A 59 3.31 -2.34 8.81
C GLN A 59 3.47 -2.55 10.32
N SER A 60 3.50 -1.49 11.13
CA SER A 60 3.80 -1.57 12.58
C SER A 60 2.73 -2.33 13.37
N ASP A 61 1.44 -2.13 13.07
CA ASP A 61 0.37 -2.91 13.66
C ASP A 61 -0.80 -3.15 12.68
N TYR A 62 -0.53 -4.00 11.69
CA TYR A 62 -1.50 -4.40 10.68
C TYR A 62 -2.70 -5.19 11.23
N ARG A 63 -2.68 -5.61 12.50
CA ARG A 63 -3.73 -6.40 13.15
C ARG A 63 -4.83 -5.55 13.75
N LEU A 64 -4.65 -4.23 13.79
CA LEU A 64 -5.67 -3.31 14.27
C LEU A 64 -6.99 -3.51 13.52
N PRO A 65 -8.15 -3.49 14.20
CA PRO A 65 -9.43 -3.80 13.57
C PRO A 65 -9.74 -2.97 12.33
N TYR A 66 -9.42 -1.67 12.35
CA TYR A 66 -9.64 -0.76 11.23
C TYR A 66 -8.72 -1.00 10.01
N LEU A 67 -7.66 -1.81 10.19
CA LEU A 67 -6.75 -2.24 9.12
C LEU A 67 -7.03 -3.66 8.66
N LYS A 68 -7.91 -4.41 9.35
CA LYS A 68 -8.13 -5.85 9.11
C LYS A 68 -8.66 -6.13 7.70
N SER A 69 -9.49 -5.24 7.16
CA SER A 69 -10.09 -5.35 5.82
C SER A 69 -9.34 -4.57 4.74
N MET A 70 -8.11 -4.12 5.01
CA MET A 70 -7.34 -3.30 4.07
C MET A 70 -6.16 -4.08 3.48
N SER A 71 -5.90 -3.87 2.19
CA SER A 71 -4.70 -4.37 1.55
C SER A 71 -3.49 -3.57 2.00
N ILE A 72 -2.35 -4.26 2.24
CA ILE A 72 -1.14 -3.65 2.79
C ILE A 72 0.10 -4.07 2.01
N ILE A 73 0.95 -3.09 1.70
CA ILE A 73 2.26 -3.29 1.09
C ILE A 73 3.37 -2.81 2.05
N GLY A 74 4.22 -3.75 2.46
CA GLY A 74 5.37 -3.47 3.29
C GLY A 74 6.46 -2.75 2.52
N VAL A 75 7.32 -2.02 3.24
CA VAL A 75 8.36 -1.14 2.64
C VAL A 75 9.37 -1.89 1.77
N GLN A 76 9.51 -3.20 1.93
CA GLN A 76 10.44 -4.05 1.15
C GLN A 76 9.78 -4.75 -0.05
N GLN A 77 8.48 -4.56 -0.26
CA GLN A 77 7.69 -5.25 -1.28
C GLN A 77 7.05 -4.25 -2.27
N ILE A 78 7.62 -3.04 -2.39
CA ILE A 78 7.08 -1.94 -3.20
C ILE A 78 6.98 -2.29 -4.69
N ASP A 79 7.79 -3.22 -5.18
CA ASP A 79 7.71 -3.78 -6.52
C ASP A 79 6.39 -4.50 -6.80
N LYS A 80 5.76 -5.06 -5.77
CA LYS A 80 4.47 -5.75 -5.87
C LYS A 80 3.26 -4.81 -5.85
N VAL A 81 3.48 -3.50 -6.00
CA VAL A 81 2.39 -2.52 -5.93
C VAL A 81 1.33 -2.75 -7.01
N ALA A 82 1.71 -3.18 -8.21
CA ALA A 82 0.77 -3.52 -9.28
C ALA A 82 -0.12 -4.71 -8.88
N GLU A 83 0.48 -5.80 -8.38
CA GLU A 83 -0.24 -6.99 -7.90
C GLU A 83 -1.22 -6.65 -6.77
N VAL A 84 -0.78 -5.85 -5.79
CA VAL A 84 -1.63 -5.41 -4.68
C VAL A 84 -2.81 -4.58 -5.16
N VAL A 85 -2.58 -3.65 -6.08
CA VAL A 85 -3.63 -2.80 -6.66
C VAL A 85 -4.64 -3.65 -7.43
N ASP A 86 -4.17 -4.56 -8.28
CA ASP A 86 -5.03 -5.45 -9.07
C ASP A 86 -5.95 -6.29 -8.18
N GLU A 87 -5.39 -6.97 -7.18
CA GLU A 87 -6.18 -7.78 -6.24
C GLU A 87 -7.18 -6.94 -5.44
N THR A 88 -6.78 -5.74 -5.02
CA THR A 88 -7.69 -4.83 -4.30
C THR A 88 -8.81 -4.33 -5.21
N LEU A 89 -8.54 -4.07 -6.48
CA LEU A 89 -9.56 -3.74 -7.48
C LEU A 89 -10.53 -4.89 -7.75
N LYS A 90 -10.10 -6.15 -7.61
CA LYS A 90 -11.01 -7.32 -7.67
C LYS A 90 -11.84 -7.52 -6.39
N GLY A 91 -11.57 -6.74 -5.33
CA GLY A 91 -12.24 -6.85 -4.04
C GLY A 91 -11.52 -7.77 -3.05
N ASN A 92 -10.34 -8.27 -3.38
CA ASN A 92 -9.53 -9.10 -2.50
C ASN A 92 -8.73 -8.23 -1.52
N VAL A 93 -8.47 -8.78 -0.33
CA VAL A 93 -7.61 -8.16 0.69
C VAL A 93 -6.29 -8.91 0.73
N VAL A 94 -5.20 -8.26 0.32
CA VAL A 94 -3.87 -8.89 0.22
C VAL A 94 -2.82 -8.15 1.06
N ARG A 95 -1.85 -8.89 1.61
CA ARG A 95 -0.87 -8.35 2.57
C ARG A 95 0.53 -8.84 2.26
N TYR A 96 1.40 -7.93 1.82
CA TYR A 96 2.81 -8.21 1.53
C TYR A 96 3.70 -7.57 2.60
N LEU A 97 3.73 -8.19 3.78
CA LEU A 97 4.43 -7.66 4.96
C LEU A 97 5.79 -8.33 5.21
N ASN A 98 6.04 -9.46 4.56
CA ASN A 98 7.25 -10.25 4.80
C ASN A 98 8.50 -9.60 4.23
N VAL A 99 9.61 -9.78 4.94
CA VAL A 99 10.94 -9.46 4.45
C VAL A 99 11.22 -10.30 3.22
N ARG A 100 11.70 -9.65 2.18
CA ARG A 100 12.04 -10.31 0.92
C ARG A 100 13.20 -11.29 1.18
N LYS A 101 12.97 -12.59 0.92
CA LYS A 101 13.96 -13.65 1.13
C LYS A 101 14.23 -14.35 -0.21
N LYS A 102 15.50 -14.55 -0.54
CA LYS A 102 15.96 -15.42 -1.62
C LYS A 102 16.98 -16.38 -1.00
N ASP A 103 16.79 -17.67 -1.21
CA ASP A 103 17.64 -18.74 -0.63
C ASP A 103 17.82 -18.61 0.89
N GLY A 104 16.73 -18.27 1.60
CA GLY A 104 16.73 -18.10 3.06
C GLY A 104 17.40 -16.82 3.57
N ARG A 105 18.06 -16.04 2.70
CA ARG A 105 18.76 -14.78 3.07
C ARG A 105 17.90 -13.56 2.75
N LYS A 106 17.98 -12.53 3.59
CA LYS A 106 17.32 -11.24 3.32
C LYS A 106 17.92 -10.64 2.05
N THR A 107 17.10 -10.33 1.06
CA THR A 107 17.55 -9.60 -0.14
C THR A 107 17.38 -8.10 0.10
N GLY A 108 18.44 -7.32 -0.11
CA GLY A 108 18.37 -5.86 -0.10
C GLY A 108 17.87 -5.32 -1.44
N GLY A 109 17.15 -4.20 -1.42
CA GLY A 109 16.78 -3.40 -2.59
C GLY A 109 15.93 -4.11 -3.67
N ALA A 110 15.48 -3.34 -4.67
CA ALA A 110 15.01 -3.93 -5.92
C ALA A 110 16.23 -4.45 -6.71
N SER A 111 16.10 -5.60 -7.37
CA SER A 111 17.15 -6.06 -8.29
C SER A 111 17.24 -5.07 -9.46
N LEU A 112 18.43 -4.50 -9.67
CA LEU A 112 18.71 -3.55 -10.75
C LEU A 112 19.11 -4.25 -12.06
N HIS A 113 18.99 -5.57 -12.15
CA HIS A 113 19.21 -6.27 -13.40
C HIS A 113 18.00 -6.06 -14.31
N MET A 114 18.18 -5.16 -15.28
CA MET A 114 17.36 -5.02 -16.47
C MET A 114 17.91 -5.92 -17.57
#